data_AF-A0A1Q5R385-F1
#
_entry.id   AF-A0A1Q5R385-F1
#
_cell.length_a   1.000
_cell.length_b   1.000
_cell.length_c   1.000
_cell.angle_alpha   90.00
_cell.angle_beta   90.00
_cell.angle_gamma   90.00
#
_symmetry.space_group_name_H-M   'P 1'
#
loop_
_entity.id
_entity.type
_entity.pdbx_description
1 polymer ?
#
loop_
_entity_poly.entity_id
_entity_poly.type
_entity_poly.pdbx_seq_one_letter_code
_entity_poly.pdbx_strand_id
1 'polypeptide(L)'
;MQLKPIPAVFMRGGTSKGLMFHARDLPTDREQRDRIFTAAMGSPDPNGRQLNGMGGGLSSLSKVCVLAPSTRDDADIDYTFAQVLISEDRVDYAGNCGNMSSAVGPFAVDEGLVVASGSEATVRIHNTNTSKIIHATFPLELGKSRYGGDLAIPGVSGTGAPIRLDFLQPGGATTGRLLPTGNVIERLDVPGIGPIDASLVDAANAAVFVRAADIGLKGDERPDVLETNTRVMEQLDAIRIQASVAMGIASDVDAARRISTVPYVGFVSAASDFITFAGEVVRAQDIDLQVRMISNGQPHRALPLTAAL
;
A
#
# COMPACT_ATOMS: atom_id res chain seq x y z
N MET A 1 29.94 -16.86 -8.89
CA MET A 1 28.64 -16.88 -8.20
C MET A 1 27.62 -17.43 -9.18
N GLN A 2 26.92 -18.52 -8.86
CA GLN A 2 25.93 -19.10 -9.77
C GLN A 2 24.55 -18.54 -9.41
N LEU A 3 23.85 -17.96 -10.40
CA LEU A 3 22.48 -17.50 -10.22
C LEU A 3 21.55 -18.71 -10.07
N LYS A 4 20.63 -18.65 -9.09
CA LYS A 4 19.60 -19.68 -8.88
C LYS A 4 18.26 -19.15 -9.40
N PRO A 5 17.63 -19.80 -10.39
CA PRO A 5 16.31 -19.39 -10.86
C PRO A 5 15.25 -19.69 -9.80
N ILE A 6 14.31 -18.76 -9.62
CA ILE A 6 13.11 -18.92 -8.79
C ILE A 6 11.93 -18.44 -9.65
N PRO A 7 10.90 -19.28 -9.90
CA PRO A 7 9.71 -18.87 -10.62
C PRO A 7 9.01 -17.69 -9.95
N ALA A 8 8.65 -16.68 -10.75
CA ALA A 8 7.92 -15.50 -10.30
C ALA A 8 7.15 -14.89 -11.47
N VAL A 9 6.05 -14.19 -11.17
CA VAL A 9 5.32 -13.36 -12.14
C VAL A 9 5.51 -11.90 -11.77
N PHE A 10 5.84 -11.05 -12.74
CA PHE A 10 5.88 -9.60 -12.54
C PHE A 10 4.54 -9.00 -12.96
N MET A 11 3.80 -8.41 -12.02
CA MET A 11 2.46 -7.88 -12.27
C MET A 11 2.32 -6.43 -11.83
N ARG A 12 1.43 -5.70 -12.54
CA ARG A 12 0.85 -4.45 -12.07
C ARG A 12 -0.43 -4.79 -11.29
N GLY A 13 -0.54 -4.25 -10.07
CA GLY A 13 -1.80 -4.17 -9.33
C GLY A 13 -2.10 -2.71 -9.02
N GLY A 14 -3.27 -2.20 -9.46
CA GLY A 14 -3.60 -0.79 -9.33
C GLY A 14 -2.49 0.12 -9.89
N THR A 15 -2.04 1.08 -9.10
CA THR A 15 -0.92 1.99 -9.44
C THR A 15 0.44 1.49 -8.95
N SER A 16 0.58 0.19 -8.66
CA SER A 16 1.81 -0.44 -8.17
C SER A 16 2.26 -1.60 -9.05
N LYS A 17 3.55 -1.97 -8.93
CA LYS A 17 4.09 -3.19 -9.55
C LYS A 17 4.90 -3.98 -8.54
N GLY A 18 4.93 -5.29 -8.69
CA GLY A 18 5.71 -6.16 -7.82
C GLY A 18 5.90 -7.55 -8.38
N LEU A 19 6.77 -8.31 -7.73
CA LEU A 19 6.96 -9.73 -7.98
C LEU A 19 5.93 -10.55 -7.18
N MET A 20 5.31 -11.51 -7.85
CA MET A 20 4.35 -12.45 -7.30
C MET A 20 4.98 -13.83 -7.29
N PHE A 21 5.01 -14.48 -6.13
CA PHE A 21 5.58 -15.81 -5.95
C PHE A 21 4.52 -16.78 -5.44
N HIS A 22 4.60 -18.04 -5.88
CA HIS A 22 3.99 -19.12 -5.12
C HIS A 22 4.84 -19.41 -3.89
N ALA A 23 4.19 -19.62 -2.74
CA ALA A 23 4.89 -19.99 -1.51
C ALA A 23 5.72 -21.28 -1.65
N ARG A 24 5.27 -22.22 -2.50
CA ARG A 24 5.96 -23.50 -2.76
C ARG A 24 7.32 -23.35 -3.45
N ASP A 25 7.55 -22.23 -4.12
CA ASP A 25 8.79 -21.95 -4.86
C ASP A 25 9.83 -21.23 -3.99
N LEU A 26 9.46 -20.89 -2.74
CA LEU A 26 10.27 -20.17 -1.79
C LEU A 26 10.69 -21.07 -0.61
N PRO A 27 11.83 -20.78 0.04
CA PRO A 27 12.17 -21.40 1.32
C PRO A 27 11.10 -21.15 2.38
N THR A 28 10.92 -22.10 3.30
CA THR A 28 10.04 -21.91 4.46
C THR A 28 10.64 -20.93 5.48
N ASP A 29 11.97 -20.90 5.58
CA ASP A 29 12.71 -19.99 6.44
C ASP A 29 12.51 -18.52 6.02
N ARG A 30 12.13 -17.67 6.97
CA ARG A 30 11.83 -16.25 6.71
C ARG A 30 13.07 -15.46 6.35
N GLU A 31 14.19 -15.70 7.02
CA GLU A 31 15.42 -14.95 6.77
C GLU A 31 15.95 -15.22 5.35
N GLN A 32 15.91 -16.48 4.91
CA GLN A 32 16.23 -16.84 3.52
C GLN A 32 15.30 -16.21 2.50
N ARG A 33 13.99 -16.13 2.78
CA ARG A 33 13.02 -15.42 1.92
C ARG A 33 13.32 -13.93 1.83
N ASP A 34 13.59 -13.28 2.96
CA ASP A 34 13.89 -11.85 3.00
C ASP A 34 15.12 -11.53 2.15
N ARG A 35 16.18 -12.34 2.22
CA ARG A 35 17.37 -12.22 1.36
C ARG A 35 17.06 -12.43 -0.13
N ILE A 36 16.17 -13.35 -0.46
CA ILE A 36 15.71 -13.53 -1.85
C ILE A 36 14.97 -12.29 -2.32
N PHE A 37 14.10 -11.71 -1.50
CA PHE A 37 13.31 -10.54 -1.86
C PHE A 37 14.16 -9.29 -2.01
N THR A 38 15.09 -9.03 -1.08
CA THR A 38 16.02 -7.89 -1.20
C THR A 38 16.91 -8.04 -2.43
N ALA A 39 17.49 -9.21 -2.66
CA ALA A 39 18.29 -9.47 -3.87
C ALA A 39 17.48 -9.34 -5.17
N ALA A 40 16.27 -9.92 -5.23
CA ALA A 40 15.43 -9.87 -6.43
C ALA A 40 14.96 -8.46 -6.76
N MET A 41 14.72 -7.62 -5.75
CA MET A 41 14.33 -6.23 -5.95
C MET A 41 15.52 -5.28 -6.11
N GLY A 42 16.75 -5.72 -5.84
CA GLY A 42 17.95 -4.88 -5.97
C GLY A 42 18.19 -3.97 -4.76
N SER A 43 17.84 -4.44 -3.57
CA SER A 43 18.04 -3.75 -2.28
C SER A 43 19.10 -4.45 -1.41
N PRO A 44 19.80 -3.73 -0.52
CA PRO A 44 19.78 -2.28 -0.38
C PRO A 44 20.48 -1.58 -1.55
N ASP A 45 19.92 -0.47 -2.03
CA ASP A 45 20.55 0.43 -2.99
C ASP A 45 20.59 1.86 -2.42
N PRO A 46 21.77 2.33 -1.96
CA PRO A 46 21.96 3.69 -1.48
C PRO A 46 21.64 4.78 -2.52
N ASN A 47 21.67 4.45 -3.82
CA ASN A 47 21.33 5.37 -4.89
C ASN A 47 19.82 5.42 -5.18
N GLY A 48 19.03 4.52 -4.57
CA GLY A 48 17.59 4.48 -4.72
C GLY A 48 17.10 4.11 -6.12
N ARG A 49 17.91 3.46 -6.96
CA ARG A 49 17.56 3.14 -8.35
C ARG A 49 17.13 1.69 -8.57
N GLN A 50 17.61 0.77 -7.73
CA GLN A 50 17.35 -0.68 -7.80
C GLN A 50 17.75 -1.33 -9.14
N LEU A 51 18.80 -0.81 -9.80
CA LEU A 51 19.20 -1.26 -11.15
C LEU A 51 19.67 -2.72 -11.25
N ASN A 52 20.06 -3.32 -10.12
CA ASN A 52 20.51 -4.71 -10.06
C ASN A 52 19.39 -5.66 -9.59
N GLY A 53 18.13 -5.34 -9.92
CA GLY A 53 16.96 -6.12 -9.59
C GLY A 53 15.73 -5.65 -10.35
N MET A 54 14.56 -6.13 -9.93
CA MET A 54 13.26 -5.82 -10.55
C MET A 54 12.58 -4.58 -9.94
N GLY A 55 13.17 -4.01 -8.89
CA GLY A 55 12.68 -2.80 -8.24
C GLY A 55 12.80 -1.57 -9.12
N GLY A 56 11.97 -0.58 -8.83
CA GLY A 56 11.92 0.67 -9.59
C GLY A 56 12.39 1.91 -8.84
N GLY A 57 13.00 1.76 -7.65
CA GLY A 57 13.51 2.89 -6.87
C GLY A 57 12.43 3.74 -6.19
N LEU A 58 11.19 3.28 -6.19
CA LEU A 58 10.05 3.92 -5.53
C LEU A 58 9.29 2.87 -4.71
N SER A 59 8.67 3.28 -3.60
CA SER A 59 7.94 2.35 -2.72
C SER A 59 6.86 1.56 -3.46
N SER A 60 6.13 2.20 -4.38
CA SER A 60 5.11 1.59 -5.24
C SER A 60 5.65 0.58 -6.27
N LEU A 61 6.97 0.54 -6.46
CA LEU A 61 7.68 -0.30 -7.43
C LEU A 61 8.67 -1.28 -6.76
N SER A 62 8.68 -1.36 -5.43
CA SER A 62 9.56 -2.24 -4.63
C SER A 62 8.74 -3.19 -3.77
N LYS A 63 7.96 -4.07 -4.41
CA LYS A 63 6.93 -4.88 -3.76
C LYS A 63 7.05 -6.35 -4.11
N VAL A 64 6.79 -7.20 -3.12
CA VAL A 64 6.69 -8.64 -3.28
C VAL A 64 5.36 -9.13 -2.71
N CYS A 65 4.76 -10.11 -3.37
CA CYS A 65 3.56 -10.80 -2.95
C CYS A 65 3.82 -12.31 -2.94
N VAL A 66 3.42 -12.99 -1.87
CA VAL A 66 3.52 -14.45 -1.75
C VAL A 66 2.12 -15.02 -1.61
N LEU A 67 1.82 -16.02 -2.44
CA LEU A 67 0.50 -16.62 -2.52
C LEU A 67 0.56 -18.13 -2.30
N ALA A 68 -0.46 -18.63 -1.63
CA ALA A 68 -0.67 -20.06 -1.39
C ALA A 68 -2.18 -20.38 -1.37
N PRO A 69 -2.59 -21.64 -1.61
CA PRO A 69 -3.94 -22.08 -1.26
C PRO A 69 -4.21 -21.81 0.23
N SER A 70 -5.40 -21.30 0.57
CA SER A 70 -5.75 -21.10 1.97
C SER A 70 -6.16 -22.42 2.62
N THR A 71 -5.93 -22.53 3.92
CA THR A 71 -6.48 -23.60 4.77
C THR A 71 -7.75 -23.17 5.51
N ARG A 72 -8.23 -21.94 5.26
CA ARG A 72 -9.42 -21.37 5.89
C ARG A 72 -10.67 -21.64 5.05
N ASP A 73 -11.81 -21.83 5.70
CA ASP A 73 -13.09 -22.05 5.02
C ASP A 73 -13.65 -20.77 4.36
N ASP A 74 -13.27 -19.60 4.88
CA ASP A 74 -13.73 -18.28 4.41
C ASP A 74 -12.81 -17.65 3.35
N ALA A 75 -11.77 -18.35 2.91
CA ALA A 75 -10.82 -17.88 1.89
C ALA A 75 -10.46 -18.97 0.89
N ASP A 76 -10.15 -18.58 -0.34
CA ASP A 76 -9.66 -19.48 -1.38
C ASP A 76 -8.11 -19.52 -1.38
N ILE A 77 -7.49 -18.37 -1.10
CA ILE A 77 -6.04 -18.20 -1.08
C ILE A 77 -5.56 -17.34 0.09
N ASP A 78 -4.35 -17.63 0.54
CA ASP A 78 -3.58 -16.79 1.44
C ASP A 78 -2.67 -15.85 0.66
N TYR A 79 -2.65 -14.59 1.06
CA TYR A 79 -1.86 -13.52 0.47
C TYR A 79 -1.00 -12.83 1.51
N THR A 80 0.32 -12.91 1.35
CA THR A 80 1.29 -12.14 2.15
C THR A 80 1.89 -11.02 1.30
N PHE A 81 1.73 -9.78 1.74
CA PHE A 81 2.44 -8.62 1.21
C PHE A 81 3.79 -8.43 1.91
N ALA A 82 4.81 -8.10 1.12
CA ALA A 82 6.15 -7.78 1.58
C ALA A 82 6.61 -6.48 0.90
N GLN A 83 6.82 -5.44 1.70
CA GLN A 83 7.41 -4.19 1.25
C GLN A 83 8.93 -4.30 1.37
N VAL A 84 9.63 -4.31 0.23
CA VAL A 84 11.09 -4.32 0.24
C VAL A 84 11.58 -2.88 0.35
N LEU A 85 12.33 -2.58 1.41
CA LEU A 85 12.91 -1.24 1.60
C LEU A 85 14.03 -1.02 0.59
N ILE A 86 14.14 0.21 0.09
CA ILE A 86 15.04 0.51 -1.02
C ILE A 86 16.47 0.70 -0.48
N SER A 87 16.63 1.52 0.55
CA SER A 87 17.94 1.89 1.12
C SER A 87 18.43 0.93 2.21
N GLU A 88 17.61 -0.05 2.62
CA GLU A 88 17.88 -0.94 3.74
C GLU A 88 17.77 -2.41 3.31
N ASP A 89 18.61 -3.28 3.87
CA ASP A 89 18.51 -4.74 3.68
C ASP A 89 17.40 -5.31 4.57
N ARG A 90 16.17 -4.88 4.32
CA ARG A 90 15.03 -5.16 5.18
C ARG A 90 13.73 -5.28 4.38
N VAL A 91 12.90 -6.23 4.81
CA VAL A 91 11.55 -6.45 4.30
C VAL A 91 10.54 -6.19 5.42
N ASP A 92 9.57 -5.34 5.14
CA ASP A 92 8.49 -5.00 6.06
C ASP A 92 7.19 -5.74 5.69
N TYR A 93 6.54 -6.30 6.71
CA TYR A 93 5.33 -7.11 6.61
C TYR A 93 4.17 -6.53 7.45
N ALA A 94 4.34 -5.35 8.04
CA ALA A 94 3.41 -4.78 9.03
C ALA A 94 2.05 -4.34 8.48
N GLY A 95 1.86 -4.33 7.16
CA GLY A 95 0.63 -3.86 6.53
C GLY A 95 0.24 -4.63 5.28
N ASN A 96 -0.90 -4.27 4.73
CA ASN A 96 -1.37 -4.72 3.42
C ASN A 96 -0.97 -3.72 2.32
N CYS A 97 -0.98 -4.15 1.06
CA CYS A 97 -0.94 -3.26 -0.10
C CYS A 97 -2.20 -3.45 -0.95
N GLY A 98 -3.20 -2.60 -0.74
CA GLY A 98 -4.49 -2.68 -1.45
C GLY A 98 -4.34 -2.60 -2.99
N ASN A 99 -3.37 -1.83 -3.48
CA ASN A 99 -3.07 -1.80 -4.93
C ASN A 99 -2.69 -3.20 -5.45
N MET A 100 -1.82 -3.92 -4.73
CA MET A 100 -1.39 -5.26 -5.14
C MET A 100 -2.48 -6.30 -4.92
N SER A 101 -3.39 -6.10 -3.96
CA SER A 101 -4.58 -6.96 -3.80
C SER A 101 -5.41 -7.08 -5.09
N SER A 102 -5.39 -6.08 -5.97
CA SER A 102 -6.08 -6.17 -7.28
C SER A 102 -5.43 -7.18 -8.25
N ALA A 103 -4.15 -7.49 -8.11
CA ALA A 103 -3.46 -8.48 -8.92
C ALA A 103 -3.55 -9.91 -8.33
N VAL A 104 -3.93 -10.04 -7.06
CA VAL A 104 -3.94 -11.31 -6.33
C VAL A 104 -4.99 -12.28 -6.86
N GLY A 105 -6.23 -11.82 -7.07
CA GLY A 105 -7.29 -12.63 -7.67
C GLY A 105 -6.91 -13.15 -9.07
N PRO A 106 -6.53 -12.26 -10.01
CA PRO A 106 -6.09 -12.67 -11.34
C PRO A 106 -4.91 -13.64 -11.34
N PHE A 107 -3.88 -13.39 -10.52
CA PHE A 107 -2.75 -14.31 -10.37
C PHE A 107 -3.24 -15.69 -9.93
N ALA A 108 -4.15 -15.77 -8.95
CA ALA A 108 -4.63 -17.04 -8.42
C ALA A 108 -5.33 -17.89 -9.49
N VAL A 109 -6.11 -17.27 -10.38
CA VAL A 109 -6.79 -17.97 -11.48
C VAL A 109 -5.80 -18.34 -12.60
N ASP A 110 -4.94 -17.41 -12.98
CA ASP A 110 -4.01 -17.61 -14.10
C ASP A 110 -2.95 -18.66 -13.79
N GLU A 111 -2.49 -18.70 -12.53
CA GLU A 111 -1.49 -19.64 -12.04
C GLU A 111 -2.09 -20.94 -11.45
N GLY A 112 -3.41 -21.12 -11.56
CA GLY A 112 -4.10 -22.36 -11.21
C GLY A 112 -4.19 -22.64 -9.71
N LEU A 113 -4.08 -21.62 -8.85
CA LEU A 113 -4.40 -21.74 -7.43
C LEU A 113 -5.92 -21.80 -7.20
N VAL A 114 -6.70 -21.14 -8.07
CA VAL A 114 -8.16 -21.15 -8.05
C VAL A 114 -8.66 -21.49 -9.44
N VAL A 115 -9.59 -22.45 -9.52
CA VAL A 115 -10.29 -22.76 -10.77
C VAL A 115 -11.54 -21.89 -10.84
N ALA A 116 -11.63 -21.05 -11.86
CA ALA A 116 -12.79 -20.20 -12.10
C ALA A 116 -13.37 -20.45 -13.50
N SER A 117 -14.67 -20.23 -13.67
CA SER A 117 -15.39 -20.43 -14.93
C SER A 117 -16.51 -19.41 -15.08
N GLY A 118 -17.04 -19.26 -16.29
CA GLY A 118 -18.03 -18.24 -16.61
C GLY A 118 -17.39 -16.94 -17.11
N SER A 119 -18.14 -15.84 -17.03
CA SER A 119 -17.70 -14.50 -17.49
C SER A 119 -17.03 -13.66 -16.41
N GLU A 120 -17.12 -14.06 -15.15
CA GLU A 120 -16.61 -13.35 -13.98
C GLU A 120 -16.22 -14.36 -12.89
N ALA A 121 -15.20 -14.02 -12.10
CA ALA A 121 -14.80 -14.75 -10.90
C ALA A 121 -14.82 -13.81 -9.69
N THR A 122 -15.15 -14.36 -8.51
CA THR A 122 -14.83 -13.75 -7.23
C THR A 122 -13.88 -14.66 -6.48
N VAL A 123 -12.68 -14.16 -6.15
CA VAL A 123 -11.69 -14.86 -5.33
C VAL A 123 -11.68 -14.26 -3.93
N ARG A 124 -11.83 -15.12 -2.92
CA ARG A 124 -11.77 -14.76 -1.49
C ARG A 124 -10.32 -14.84 -1.01
N ILE A 125 -9.78 -13.71 -0.59
CA ILE A 125 -8.37 -13.55 -0.28
C ILE A 125 -8.23 -13.31 1.22
N HIS A 126 -7.54 -14.21 1.91
CA HIS A 126 -7.09 -13.97 3.27
C HIS A 126 -5.74 -13.26 3.24
N ASN A 127 -5.71 -11.99 3.64
CA ASN A 127 -4.47 -11.26 3.80
C ASN A 127 -3.81 -11.67 5.12
N THR A 128 -2.65 -12.33 5.04
CA THR A 128 -1.95 -12.88 6.22
C THR A 128 -1.30 -11.79 7.08
N ASN A 129 -1.01 -10.61 6.53
CA ASN A 129 -0.46 -9.47 7.27
C ASN A 129 -1.47 -8.90 8.28
N THR A 130 -2.76 -8.91 7.92
CA THR A 130 -3.83 -8.21 8.64
C THR A 130 -4.95 -9.12 9.13
N SER A 131 -4.90 -10.40 8.75
CA SER A 131 -5.96 -11.40 8.98
C SER A 131 -7.33 -11.01 8.43
N LYS A 132 -7.39 -10.07 7.47
CA LYS A 132 -8.64 -9.61 6.85
C LYS A 132 -8.97 -10.39 5.59
N ILE A 133 -10.26 -10.48 5.29
CA ILE A 133 -10.80 -11.06 4.06
C ILE A 133 -11.10 -9.96 3.05
N ILE A 134 -10.60 -10.14 1.84
CA ILE A 134 -10.83 -9.27 0.68
C ILE A 134 -11.45 -10.12 -0.41
N HIS A 135 -12.54 -9.66 -1.03
CA HIS A 135 -13.07 -10.30 -2.23
C HIS A 135 -12.58 -9.54 -3.46
N ALA A 136 -11.96 -10.25 -4.40
CA ALA A 136 -11.57 -9.71 -5.69
C ALA A 136 -12.50 -10.26 -6.77
N THR A 137 -13.33 -9.39 -7.34
CA THR A 137 -14.26 -9.73 -8.42
C THR A 137 -13.77 -9.16 -9.74
N PHE A 138 -13.59 -9.99 -10.76
CA PHE A 138 -12.99 -9.60 -12.04
C PHE A 138 -13.47 -10.49 -13.20
N PRO A 139 -13.49 -9.95 -14.44
CA PRO A 139 -13.97 -10.68 -15.60
C PRO A 139 -13.00 -11.79 -16.03
N LEU A 140 -13.56 -12.84 -16.60
CA LEU A 140 -12.84 -13.95 -17.20
C LEU A 140 -12.97 -13.97 -18.72
N GLU A 141 -11.98 -14.53 -19.39
CA GLU A 141 -11.96 -14.88 -20.80
C GLU A 141 -11.30 -16.25 -20.97
N LEU A 142 -12.02 -17.22 -21.54
CA LEU A 142 -11.54 -18.59 -21.76
C LEU A 142 -10.99 -19.27 -20.49
N GLY A 143 -11.61 -19.04 -19.33
CA GLY A 143 -11.19 -19.62 -18.05
C GLY A 143 -9.93 -18.99 -17.45
N LYS A 144 -9.48 -17.85 -17.99
CA LYS A 144 -8.38 -17.03 -17.47
C LYS A 144 -8.85 -15.62 -17.20
N SER A 145 -8.05 -14.84 -16.51
CA SER A 145 -8.34 -13.44 -16.21
C SER A 145 -8.38 -12.62 -17.50
N ARG A 146 -9.45 -11.86 -17.72
CA ARG A 146 -9.51 -10.92 -18.83
C ARG A 146 -8.76 -9.64 -18.44
N TYR A 147 -7.69 -9.31 -19.15
CA TYR A 147 -6.91 -8.09 -18.88
C TYR A 147 -7.39 -6.88 -19.70
N GLY A 148 -7.94 -7.11 -20.89
CA GLY A 148 -8.49 -6.05 -21.74
C GLY A 148 -9.82 -5.49 -21.21
N GLY A 149 -9.99 -4.18 -21.32
CA GLY A 149 -11.21 -3.47 -20.93
C GLY A 149 -11.09 -1.96 -21.17
N ASP A 150 -12.11 -1.24 -20.76
CA ASP A 150 -12.32 0.20 -21.00
C ASP A 150 -12.14 1.06 -19.74
N LEU A 151 -11.88 0.46 -18.57
CA LEU A 151 -11.65 1.21 -17.35
C LEU A 151 -10.26 1.87 -17.38
N ALA A 152 -10.24 3.19 -17.33
CA ALA A 152 -9.06 3.99 -17.00
C ALA A 152 -9.02 4.27 -15.49
N ILE A 153 -7.83 4.24 -14.89
CA ILE A 153 -7.62 4.67 -13.50
C ILE A 153 -6.52 5.75 -13.45
N PRO A 154 -6.69 6.81 -12.64
CA PRO A 154 -5.66 7.83 -12.49
C PRO A 154 -4.30 7.25 -12.08
N GLY A 155 -3.24 7.68 -12.77
CA GLY A 155 -1.87 7.22 -12.51
C GLY A 155 -1.45 5.97 -13.29
N VAL A 156 -2.31 5.40 -14.14
CA VAL A 156 -1.95 4.31 -15.06
C VAL A 156 -2.28 4.73 -16.49
N SER A 157 -1.33 4.51 -17.40
CA SER A 157 -1.55 4.77 -18.83
C SER A 157 -2.38 3.65 -19.47
N GLY A 158 -3.35 4.02 -20.31
CA GLY A 158 -4.23 3.09 -21.01
C GLY A 158 -5.45 2.65 -20.19
N THR A 159 -6.11 1.60 -20.66
CA THR A 159 -7.31 1.03 -20.04
C THR A 159 -7.12 -0.46 -19.76
N GLY A 160 -7.95 -1.02 -18.88
CA GLY A 160 -7.95 -2.45 -18.59
C GLY A 160 -9.31 -2.92 -18.09
N ALA A 161 -9.41 -4.22 -17.85
CA ALA A 161 -10.59 -4.78 -17.22
C ALA A 161 -10.78 -4.25 -15.79
N PRO A 162 -12.02 -3.94 -15.37
CA PRO A 162 -12.30 -3.54 -14.00
C PRO A 162 -12.10 -4.71 -13.03
N ILE A 163 -11.56 -4.41 -11.85
CA ILE A 163 -11.47 -5.34 -10.72
C ILE A 163 -12.10 -4.66 -9.52
N ARG A 164 -13.19 -5.22 -8.99
CA ARG A 164 -13.81 -4.76 -7.76
C ARG A 164 -13.13 -5.43 -6.57
N LEU A 165 -12.70 -4.64 -5.59
CA LEU A 165 -12.17 -5.12 -4.33
C LEU A 165 -13.13 -4.75 -3.21
N ASP A 166 -13.72 -5.77 -2.58
CA ASP A 166 -14.59 -5.60 -1.42
C ASP A 166 -13.81 -5.96 -0.15
N PHE A 167 -13.53 -4.95 0.69
CA PHE A 167 -12.89 -5.14 2.00
C PHE A 167 -13.98 -5.31 3.06
N LEU A 168 -14.28 -6.55 3.44
CA LEU A 168 -15.52 -6.86 4.18
C LEU A 168 -15.57 -6.30 5.60
N GLN A 169 -14.45 -6.38 6.32
CA GLN A 169 -14.32 -5.90 7.70
C GLN A 169 -12.95 -5.22 7.88
N PRO A 170 -12.73 -4.05 7.26
CA PRO A 170 -11.40 -3.46 7.15
C PRO A 170 -10.88 -2.93 8.50
N GLY A 171 -11.78 -2.59 9.44
CA GLY A 171 -11.43 -1.97 10.71
C GLY A 171 -10.53 -2.84 11.60
N GLY A 172 -9.59 -2.19 12.29
CA GLY A 172 -8.71 -2.83 13.26
C GLY A 172 -7.73 -3.82 12.63
N ALA A 173 -7.11 -3.48 11.51
CA ALA A 173 -6.16 -4.34 10.81
C ALA A 173 -4.80 -4.41 11.52
N THR A 174 -4.37 -3.30 12.14
CA THR A 174 -3.09 -3.21 12.86
C THR A 174 -3.29 -3.20 14.38
N THR A 175 -4.34 -2.57 14.87
CA THR A 175 -4.57 -2.22 16.28
C THR A 175 -5.75 -2.97 16.91
N GLY A 176 -6.52 -3.70 16.10
CA GLY A 176 -7.73 -4.40 16.52
C GLY A 176 -8.97 -3.52 16.68
N ARG A 177 -8.89 -2.19 16.49
CA ARG A 177 -10.03 -1.26 16.56
C ARG A 177 -10.00 -0.28 15.39
N LEU A 178 -11.18 0.12 14.88
CA LEU A 178 -11.28 1.11 13.82
C LEU A 178 -10.75 2.49 14.25
N LEU A 179 -11.09 2.89 15.48
CA LEU A 179 -10.59 4.11 16.13
C LEU A 179 -9.75 3.66 17.34
N PRO A 180 -8.41 3.55 17.21
CA PRO A 180 -7.58 2.94 18.24
C PRO A 180 -7.63 3.66 19.59
N THR A 181 -7.83 4.99 19.58
CA THR A 181 -7.99 5.81 20.79
C THR A 181 -9.43 5.90 21.28
N GLY A 182 -10.40 5.44 20.48
CA GLY A 182 -11.83 5.63 20.73
C GLY A 182 -12.38 7.01 20.35
N ASN A 183 -11.52 7.96 19.97
CA ASN A 183 -11.91 9.31 19.57
C ASN A 183 -11.91 9.46 18.04
N VAL A 184 -12.81 10.28 17.51
CA VAL A 184 -12.81 10.69 16.10
C VAL A 184 -11.74 11.75 15.79
N ILE A 185 -11.39 12.55 16.80
CA ILE A 185 -10.33 13.56 16.78
C ILE A 185 -9.50 13.36 18.03
N GLU A 186 -8.19 13.21 17.84
CA GLU A 186 -7.19 13.11 18.88
C GLU A 186 -6.30 14.36 18.87
N ARG A 187 -5.93 14.86 20.04
CA ARG A 187 -5.02 16.01 20.16
C ARG A 187 -3.60 15.50 20.39
N LEU A 188 -2.77 15.51 19.36
CA LEU A 188 -1.38 15.06 19.44
C LEU A 188 -0.44 16.22 19.79
N ASP A 189 0.43 16.04 20.78
CA ASP A 189 1.54 16.97 21.03
C ASP A 189 2.74 16.58 20.17
N VAL A 190 3.02 17.36 19.12
CA VAL A 190 4.01 17.00 18.10
C VAL A 190 5.26 17.87 18.23
N PRO A 191 6.45 17.29 18.48
CA PRO A 191 7.70 18.03 18.54
C PRO A 191 7.94 18.86 17.27
N GLY A 192 8.28 20.14 17.46
CA GLY A 192 8.54 21.08 16.34
C GLY A 192 7.30 21.69 15.69
N ILE A 193 6.09 21.30 16.11
CA ILE A 193 4.81 21.85 15.64
C ILE A 193 4.00 22.40 16.82
N GLY A 194 3.94 21.63 17.91
CA GLY A 194 3.02 21.84 19.02
C GLY A 194 1.75 20.98 18.86
N PRO A 195 0.68 21.32 19.58
CA PRO A 195 -0.51 20.49 19.61
C PRO A 195 -1.31 20.61 18.30
N ILE A 196 -1.65 19.46 17.69
CA ILE A 196 -2.41 19.34 16.43
C ILE A 196 -3.59 18.39 16.60
N ASP A 197 -4.69 18.68 15.91
CA ASP A 197 -5.82 17.75 15.84
C ASP A 197 -5.58 16.75 14.72
N ALA A 198 -5.78 15.47 15.01
CA ALA A 198 -5.61 14.41 14.04
C ALA A 198 -6.69 13.35 14.17
N SER A 199 -7.11 12.75 13.05
CA SER A 199 -7.92 11.54 13.06
C SER A 199 -7.01 10.33 12.92
N LEU A 200 -7.09 9.42 13.90
CA LEU A 200 -6.33 8.18 13.96
C LEU A 200 -7.25 7.02 13.61
N VAL A 201 -7.07 6.45 12.41
CA VAL A 201 -7.99 5.45 11.85
C VAL A 201 -7.20 4.21 11.47
N ASP A 202 -7.72 3.05 11.78
CA ASP A 202 -7.17 1.77 11.36
C ASP A 202 -8.22 0.99 10.57
N ALA A 203 -8.17 1.16 9.25
CA ALA A 203 -9.03 0.49 8.28
C ALA A 203 -8.15 0.00 7.12
N ALA A 204 -8.01 -1.32 6.98
CA ALA A 204 -7.06 -2.02 6.10
C ALA A 204 -5.58 -1.78 6.41
N ASN A 205 -5.18 -0.54 6.73
CA ASN A 205 -3.94 -0.16 7.39
C ASN A 205 -4.23 1.01 8.35
N ALA A 206 -3.42 1.12 9.40
CA ALA A 206 -3.41 2.30 10.25
C ALA A 206 -2.95 3.57 9.49
N ALA A 207 -3.63 4.68 9.71
CA ALA A 207 -3.33 5.98 9.14
C ALA A 207 -3.66 7.13 10.12
N VAL A 208 -2.88 8.20 10.04
CA VAL A 208 -3.15 9.49 10.68
C VAL A 208 -3.44 10.55 9.63
N PHE A 209 -4.54 11.28 9.83
CA PHE A 209 -4.96 12.39 8.97
C PHE A 209 -4.97 13.70 9.75
N VAL A 210 -4.34 14.72 9.19
CA VAL A 210 -4.37 16.10 9.72
C VAL A 210 -4.93 17.06 8.68
N ARG A 211 -5.36 18.25 9.10
CA ARG A 211 -5.74 19.30 8.15
C ARG A 211 -4.50 19.89 7.49
N ALA A 212 -4.55 20.12 6.18
CA ALA A 212 -3.47 20.76 5.43
C ALA A 212 -3.10 22.13 6.04
N ALA A 213 -4.10 22.92 6.41
CA ALA A 213 -3.93 24.25 6.99
C ALA A 213 -3.16 24.24 8.32
N ASP A 214 -3.32 23.19 9.14
CA ASP A 214 -2.67 23.07 10.45
C ASP A 214 -1.15 22.85 10.32
N ILE A 215 -0.69 22.39 9.14
CA ILE A 215 0.73 22.22 8.79
C ILE A 215 1.20 23.23 7.72
N GLY A 216 0.39 24.27 7.44
CA GLY A 216 0.75 25.35 6.51
C GLY A 216 0.68 24.97 5.03
N LEU A 217 -0.08 23.93 4.69
CA LEU A 217 -0.31 23.45 3.33
C LEU A 217 -1.72 23.82 2.83
N LYS A 218 -1.88 23.83 1.51
CA LYS A 218 -3.14 24.05 0.81
C LYS A 218 -3.93 22.75 0.63
N GLY A 219 -3.25 21.64 0.38
CA GLY A 219 -3.85 20.34 0.07
C GLY A 219 -3.68 19.88 -1.38
N ASP A 220 -3.35 20.80 -2.28
CA ASP A 220 -3.14 20.55 -3.71
C ASP A 220 -1.67 20.29 -4.08
N GLU A 221 -0.76 20.29 -3.10
CA GLU A 221 0.69 20.16 -3.33
C GLU A 221 1.04 18.93 -4.17
N ARG A 222 1.95 19.12 -5.12
CA ARG A 222 2.45 18.02 -5.95
C ARG A 222 3.48 17.18 -5.19
N PRO A 223 3.60 15.87 -5.49
CA PRO A 223 4.58 14.99 -4.86
C PRO A 223 6.02 15.52 -4.92
N ASP A 224 6.46 16.08 -6.05
CA ASP A 224 7.81 16.62 -6.23
C ASP A 224 8.07 17.91 -5.43
N VAL A 225 7.03 18.71 -5.22
CA VAL A 225 7.09 19.89 -4.35
C VAL A 225 7.17 19.49 -2.89
N LEU A 226 6.42 18.46 -2.48
CA LEU A 226 6.50 17.92 -1.12
C LEU A 226 7.85 17.26 -0.84
N GLU A 227 8.36 16.48 -1.79
CA GLU A 227 9.64 15.75 -1.66
C GLU A 227 10.82 16.71 -1.45
N THR A 228 10.77 17.91 -2.02
CA THR A 228 11.80 18.94 -1.85
C THR A 228 11.57 19.85 -0.63
N ASN A 229 10.42 19.74 0.03
CA ASN A 229 10.09 20.52 1.23
C ASN A 229 10.45 19.73 2.50
N THR A 230 11.74 19.74 2.85
CA THR A 230 12.29 18.99 4.00
C THR A 230 11.54 19.30 5.30
N ARG A 231 11.21 20.57 5.54
CA ARG A 231 10.48 20.98 6.75
C ARG A 231 9.14 20.27 6.87
N VAL A 232 8.34 20.25 5.80
CA VAL A 232 7.03 19.61 5.80
C VAL A 232 7.15 18.09 5.94
N MET A 233 8.13 17.48 5.27
CA MET A 233 8.38 16.04 5.39
C MET A 233 8.78 15.63 6.82
N GLU A 234 9.63 16.42 7.48
CA GLU A 234 9.99 16.24 8.89
C GLU A 234 8.77 16.40 9.82
N GLN A 235 7.91 17.38 9.55
CA GLN A 235 6.67 17.59 10.31
C GLN A 235 5.71 16.39 10.16
N LEU A 236 5.54 15.86 8.94
CA LEU A 236 4.71 14.70 8.68
C LEU A 236 5.26 13.43 9.35
N ASP A 237 6.57 13.20 9.33
CA ASP A 237 7.16 12.08 10.08
C ASP A 237 7.02 12.24 11.60
N ALA A 238 7.18 13.46 12.13
CA ALA A 238 6.94 13.72 13.55
C ALA A 238 5.49 13.42 13.96
N ILE A 239 4.51 13.82 13.15
CA ILE A 239 3.09 13.48 13.35
C ILE A 239 2.89 11.96 13.32
N ARG A 240 3.44 11.27 12.31
CA ARG A 240 3.36 9.82 12.15
C ARG A 240 3.89 9.07 13.38
N ILE A 241 5.02 9.51 13.92
CA ILE A 241 5.64 8.92 15.10
C ILE A 241 4.74 9.05 16.32
N GLN A 242 4.20 10.24 16.59
CA GLN A 242 3.31 10.46 17.72
C GLN A 242 2.00 9.69 17.56
N ALA A 243 1.45 9.66 16.35
CA ALA A 243 0.28 8.85 16.01
C ALA A 243 0.53 7.36 16.26
N SER A 244 1.69 6.83 15.86
CA SER A 244 2.06 5.42 16.08
C SER A 244 2.02 5.03 17.56
N VAL A 245 2.56 5.89 18.42
CA VAL A 245 2.53 5.69 19.88
C VAL A 245 1.10 5.82 20.41
N ALA A 246 0.36 6.86 20.01
CA ALA A 246 -1.03 7.09 20.46
C ALA A 246 -1.98 5.94 20.03
N MET A 247 -1.75 5.35 18.87
CA MET A 247 -2.52 4.20 18.37
C MET A 247 -2.15 2.87 19.05
N GLY A 248 -1.08 2.85 19.84
CA GLY A 248 -0.54 1.63 20.47
C GLY A 248 0.17 0.69 19.48
N ILE A 249 0.57 1.19 18.31
CA ILE A 249 1.33 0.43 17.31
C ILE A 249 2.78 0.25 17.77
N ALA A 250 3.34 1.31 18.34
CA ALA A 250 4.67 1.31 18.95
C ALA A 250 4.58 1.56 20.46
N SER A 251 5.48 0.95 21.23
CA SER A 251 5.57 1.17 22.69
C SER A 251 6.02 2.57 23.06
N ASP A 252 6.84 3.18 22.20
CA ASP A 252 7.52 4.45 22.41
C ASP A 252 7.98 5.05 21.06
N VAL A 253 8.52 6.26 21.14
CA VAL A 253 9.01 7.03 19.98
C VAL A 253 10.13 6.29 19.23
N ASP A 254 11.04 5.61 19.94
CA ASP A 254 12.17 4.93 19.31
C ASP A 254 11.70 3.68 18.55
N ALA A 255 10.72 2.95 19.10
CA ALA A 255 10.04 1.87 18.41
C ALA A 255 9.28 2.38 17.18
N ALA A 256 8.57 3.51 17.29
CA ALA A 256 7.85 4.11 16.17
C ALA A 256 8.76 4.53 15.00
N ARG A 257 10.00 4.96 15.30
CA ARG A 257 11.03 5.25 14.27
C ARG A 257 11.49 4.03 13.49
N ARG A 258 11.44 2.85 14.09
CA ARG A 258 11.84 1.59 13.43
C ARG A 258 10.75 1.04 12.52
N ILE A 259 9.50 1.48 12.65
CA ILE A 259 8.37 1.06 11.81
C ILE A 259 8.19 2.07 10.69
N SER A 260 8.34 1.64 9.44
CA SER A 260 8.27 2.52 8.26
C SER A 260 6.94 2.47 7.50
N THR A 261 6.20 1.37 7.64
CA THR A 261 5.03 1.08 6.78
C THR A 261 3.69 1.55 7.38
N VAL A 262 3.54 1.48 8.71
CA VAL A 262 2.33 1.93 9.42
C VAL A 262 2.67 2.71 10.71
N PRO A 263 1.81 3.66 11.14
CA PRO A 263 0.69 4.19 10.38
C PRO A 263 1.17 5.00 9.18
N TYR A 264 0.36 5.07 8.13
CA TYR A 264 0.52 6.10 7.10
C TYR A 264 0.29 7.49 7.70
N VAL A 265 0.89 8.52 7.12
CA VAL A 265 0.56 9.91 7.46
C VAL A 265 0.07 10.62 6.21
N GLY A 266 -1.03 11.35 6.35
CA GLY A 266 -1.59 12.17 5.28
C GLY A 266 -2.23 13.43 5.78
N PHE A 267 -2.51 14.32 4.85
CA PHE A 267 -3.24 15.55 5.11
C PHE A 267 -4.40 15.71 4.16
N VAL A 268 -5.45 16.35 4.67
CA VAL A 268 -6.71 16.57 3.96
C VAL A 268 -7.04 18.05 3.88
N SER A 269 -7.74 18.43 2.81
CA SER A 269 -8.30 19.77 2.63
C SER A 269 -9.63 19.68 1.91
N ALA A 270 -10.39 20.78 1.92
CA ALA A 270 -11.60 20.89 1.12
C ALA A 270 -11.29 20.73 -0.38
N ALA A 271 -12.31 20.33 -1.14
CA ALA A 271 -12.23 20.32 -2.59
C ALA A 271 -11.81 21.69 -3.13
N SER A 272 -10.81 21.71 -4.02
CA SER A 272 -10.42 22.89 -4.78
C SER A 272 -10.00 22.47 -6.18
N ASP A 273 -10.09 23.40 -7.14
CA ASP A 273 -9.54 23.18 -8.48
C ASP A 273 -8.02 22.95 -8.37
N PHE A 274 -7.50 21.96 -9.11
CA PHE A 274 -6.07 21.70 -9.21
C PHE A 274 -5.70 21.11 -10.57
N ILE A 275 -4.39 21.08 -10.86
CA ILE A 275 -3.85 20.49 -12.10
C ILE A 275 -3.08 19.21 -11.77
N THR A 276 -3.42 18.12 -12.45
CA THR A 276 -2.74 16.83 -12.28
C THR A 276 -1.32 16.86 -12.86
N PHE A 277 -0.53 15.81 -12.56
CA PHE A 277 0.79 15.64 -13.18
C PHE A 277 0.73 15.53 -14.71
N ALA A 278 -0.40 15.05 -15.25
CA ALA A 278 -0.65 14.95 -16.69
C ALA A 278 -1.12 16.27 -17.33
N GLY A 279 -1.27 17.35 -16.53
CA GLY A 279 -1.76 18.64 -17.01
C GLY A 279 -3.28 18.76 -17.09
N GLU A 280 -4.01 17.77 -16.58
CA GLU A 280 -5.48 17.78 -16.57
C GLU A 280 -5.99 18.68 -15.45
N VAL A 281 -7.06 19.43 -15.72
CA VAL A 281 -7.73 20.24 -14.72
C VAL A 281 -8.78 19.39 -14.02
N VAL A 282 -8.63 19.21 -12.71
CA VAL A 282 -9.67 18.63 -11.85
C VAL A 282 -10.41 19.77 -11.18
N ARG A 283 -11.74 19.79 -11.28
CA ARG A 283 -12.56 20.83 -10.66
C ARG A 283 -12.97 20.43 -9.26
N ALA A 284 -13.12 21.42 -8.39
CA ALA A 284 -13.60 21.24 -7.03
C ALA A 284 -14.96 20.54 -6.98
N GLN A 285 -15.82 20.74 -7.99
CA GLN A 285 -17.15 20.10 -8.07
C GLN A 285 -17.09 18.59 -8.42
N ASP A 286 -15.96 18.11 -8.95
CA ASP A 286 -15.80 16.73 -9.39
C ASP A 286 -15.20 15.82 -8.28
N ILE A 287 -14.90 16.39 -7.11
CA ILE A 287 -14.29 15.72 -5.96
C ILE A 287 -14.92 16.21 -4.66
N ASP A 288 -14.91 15.38 -3.61
CA ASP A 288 -15.44 15.78 -2.30
C ASP A 288 -14.37 16.41 -1.38
N LEU A 289 -13.13 15.95 -1.50
CA LEU A 289 -11.99 16.44 -0.73
C LEU A 289 -10.68 16.19 -1.48
N GLN A 290 -9.61 16.81 -1.01
CA GLN A 290 -8.25 16.46 -1.45
C GLN A 290 -7.50 15.76 -0.33
N VAL A 291 -6.74 14.74 -0.72
CA VAL A 291 -5.89 13.96 0.17
C VAL A 291 -4.50 13.85 -0.43
N ARG A 292 -3.49 13.93 0.43
CA ARG A 292 -2.11 13.56 0.11
C ARG A 292 -1.59 12.62 1.19
N MET A 293 -0.93 11.55 0.76
CA MET A 293 -0.41 10.51 1.65
C MET A 293 1.10 10.37 1.47
N ILE A 294 1.79 10.17 2.58
CA ILE A 294 3.20 9.80 2.62
C ILE A 294 3.30 8.30 2.91
N SER A 295 4.12 7.60 2.14
CA SER A 295 4.39 6.17 2.30
C SER A 295 5.89 5.95 2.33
N ASN A 296 6.39 5.33 3.40
CA ASN A 296 7.82 5.07 3.61
C ASN A 296 8.67 6.33 3.41
N GLY A 297 8.23 7.45 3.98
CA GLY A 297 8.93 8.74 3.90
C GLY A 297 8.87 9.43 2.53
N GLN A 298 8.12 8.90 1.55
CA GLN A 298 7.99 9.48 0.22
C GLN A 298 6.53 9.93 -0.04
N PRO A 299 6.32 11.12 -0.63
CA PRO A 299 5.01 11.50 -1.14
C PRO A 299 4.50 10.48 -2.16
N HIS A 300 3.33 9.90 -1.90
CA HIS A 300 2.75 8.93 -2.81
C HIS A 300 2.29 9.65 -4.09
N ARG A 301 2.63 9.09 -5.26
CA ARG A 301 2.36 9.72 -6.57
C ARG A 301 0.90 9.59 -7.07
N ALA A 302 0.08 8.91 -6.29
CA ALA A 302 -1.37 8.74 -6.45
C ALA A 302 -1.96 8.65 -5.03
N LEU A 303 -2.79 7.65 -4.73
CA LEU A 303 -3.15 7.28 -3.35
C LEU A 303 -2.93 5.78 -3.09
N PRO A 304 -2.43 5.36 -1.92
CA PRO A 304 -2.49 3.96 -1.52
C PRO A 304 -3.95 3.56 -1.36
N LEU A 305 -4.38 2.45 -2.00
CA LEU A 305 -5.79 2.02 -1.92
C LEU A 305 -6.28 1.82 -0.48
N THR A 306 -5.42 1.32 0.41
CA THR A 306 -5.77 1.15 1.83
C THR A 306 -6.00 2.46 2.58
N ALA A 307 -5.46 3.57 2.09
CA ALA A 307 -5.72 4.90 2.66
C ALA A 307 -6.90 5.61 1.98
N ALA A 308 -7.38 5.08 0.85
CA ALA A 308 -8.57 5.57 0.16
C ALA A 308 -9.87 4.93 0.70
N LEU A 309 -9.75 3.80 1.40
CA LEU A 309 -10.82 3.18 2.20
C LEU A 309 -11.06 3.97 3.49
#